data_AF-V7I9U5-F1
#
_entry.id   AF-V7I9U5-F1
#
_cell.length_a   1.000
_cell.length_b   1.000
_cell.length_c   1.000
_cell.angle_alpha   90.00
_cell.angle_beta   90.00
_cell.angle_gamma   90.00
#
_symmetry.space_group_name_H-M   'P 1'
#
loop_
_entity.id
_entity.type
_entity.pdbx_description
1 polymer ?
#
loop_
_entity_poly.entity_id
_entity_poly.type
_entity_poly.pdbx_seq_one_letter_code
_entity_poly.pdbx_strand_id
1 'polypeptide(L)'
;MTINEIHTVLLKEVRRHYDKTEIIHLDIPLGEVEFKFNLDHEDRMRILEFMSENPEIFSEANDDTAKDILEMDNICIRFDEEGTYFGRSSYDYTACSAAAFFILDGYLNSFPDRIEQMMENYREGYSLN
;
A
#
# COMPACT_ATOMS: atom_id res chain seq x y z
N MET A 1 -23.45 7.76 6.17
CA MET A 1 -22.09 7.72 6.75
C MET A 1 -21.29 8.84 6.10
N THR A 2 -20.54 9.60 6.88
CA THR A 2 -19.76 10.75 6.39
C THR A 2 -18.39 10.31 5.88
N ILE A 3 -17.77 11.13 5.02
CA ILE A 3 -16.40 10.87 4.51
C ILE A 3 -15.38 10.75 5.66
N ASN A 4 -15.55 11.51 6.74
CA ASN A 4 -14.68 11.46 7.92
C ASN A 4 -14.82 10.13 8.70
N GLU A 5 -16.04 9.59 8.78
CA GLU A 5 -16.27 8.28 9.40
C GLU A 5 -15.62 7.18 8.57
N ILE A 6 -15.80 7.21 7.23
CA ILE A 6 -15.18 6.25 6.31
C ILE A 6 -13.66 6.30 6.42
N HIS A 7 -13.08 7.50 6.33
CA HIS A 7 -11.65 7.71 6.50
C HIS A 7 -11.14 7.11 7.82
N THR A 8 -11.85 7.34 8.93
CA THR A 8 -11.48 6.83 10.25
C THR A 8 -11.53 5.30 10.31
N VAL A 9 -12.57 4.69 9.74
CA VAL A 9 -12.74 3.23 9.72
C VAL A 9 -11.66 2.57 8.86
N LEU A 10 -11.45 3.06 7.63
CA LEU A 10 -10.41 2.56 6.72
C LEU A 10 -9.03 2.65 7.36
N LEU A 11 -8.65 3.83 7.84
CA LEU A 11 -7.34 4.05 8.44
C LEU A 11 -7.14 3.17 9.69
N LYS A 12 -8.17 3.01 10.52
CA LYS A 12 -8.12 2.12 11.68
C LYS A 12 -7.92 0.67 11.25
N GLU A 13 -8.54 0.23 10.17
CA GLU A 13 -8.38 -1.14 9.68
C GLU A 13 -6.95 -1.37 9.20
N VAL A 14 -6.40 -0.49 8.36
CA VAL A 14 -5.02 -0.64 7.86
C VAL A 14 -4.00 -0.61 9.00
N ARG A 15 -4.19 0.31 9.95
CA ARG A 15 -3.29 0.47 11.09
C ARG A 15 -3.29 -0.68 12.09
N ARG A 16 -4.21 -1.65 11.99
CA ARG A 16 -4.10 -2.91 12.75
C ARG A 16 -2.97 -3.80 12.25
N HIS A 17 -2.58 -3.61 11.00
CA HIS A 17 -1.58 -4.40 10.31
C HIS A 17 -0.28 -3.62 10.13
N TYR A 18 -0.38 -2.33 9.79
CA TYR A 18 0.77 -1.44 9.62
C TYR A 18 0.47 -0.06 10.22
N ASP A 19 1.04 0.24 11.38
CA ASP A 19 0.66 1.40 12.21
C ASP A 19 1.01 2.76 11.59
N LYS A 20 2.10 2.83 10.82
CA LYS A 20 2.62 4.05 10.17
C LYS A 20 1.97 4.35 8.81
N THR A 21 0.67 4.11 8.69
CA THR A 21 -0.10 4.38 7.46
C THR A 21 -0.87 5.69 7.53
N GLU A 22 -1.05 6.35 6.40
CA GLU A 22 -1.93 7.52 6.18
C GLU A 22 -2.81 7.30 4.94
N ILE A 23 -3.99 7.91 4.89
CA ILE A 23 -4.79 8.01 3.66
C ILE A 23 -4.43 9.32 2.99
N ILE A 24 -3.92 9.26 1.76
CA ILE A 24 -3.54 10.45 0.99
C ILE A 24 -4.58 10.83 -0.06
N HIS A 25 -5.40 9.87 -0.51
CA HIS A 25 -6.54 10.09 -1.39
C HIS A 25 -7.70 9.17 -1.03
N LEU A 26 -8.91 9.69 -1.12
CA LEU A 26 -10.15 8.94 -0.87
C LEU A 26 -11.29 9.52 -1.72
N ASP A 27 -11.75 8.75 -2.70
CA ASP A 27 -12.87 9.08 -3.56
C ASP A 27 -13.89 7.94 -3.54
N ILE A 28 -14.95 8.11 -2.74
CA ILE A 28 -15.98 7.08 -2.56
C ILE A 28 -16.81 6.85 -3.84
N PRO A 29 -17.27 7.90 -4.57
CA PRO A 29 -17.94 7.70 -5.85
C PRO A 29 -17.15 6.90 -6.88
N LEU A 30 -15.83 7.11 -6.96
CA LEU A 30 -14.94 6.38 -7.87
C LEU A 30 -14.41 5.06 -7.29
N GLY A 31 -14.71 4.75 -6.03
CA GLY A 31 -14.19 3.54 -5.37
C GLY A 31 -12.67 3.58 -5.12
N GLU A 32 -12.06 4.77 -5.10
CA GLU A 32 -10.61 4.92 -4.99
C GLU A 32 -10.16 5.22 -3.55
N VAL A 33 -9.09 4.56 -3.13
CA VAL A 33 -8.36 4.92 -1.92
C VAL A 33 -6.86 4.74 -2.14
N GLU A 34 -6.08 5.70 -1.68
CA GLU A 34 -4.62 5.64 -1.72
C GLU A 34 -4.04 5.77 -0.32
N PHE A 35 -3.24 4.77 0.06
CA PHE A 35 -2.57 4.71 1.34
C PHE A 35 -1.08 4.99 1.16
N LYS A 36 -0.54 5.83 2.04
CA LYS A 36 0.90 6.02 2.21
C LYS A 36 1.38 5.20 3.41
N PHE A 37 2.35 4.32 3.19
CA PHE A 37 3.00 3.54 4.22
C PHE A 37 4.39 4.13 4.48
N ASN A 38 4.58 4.79 5.62
CA ASN A 38 5.88 5.34 5.98
C ASN A 38 6.80 4.19 6.43
N LEU A 39 7.99 4.10 5.86
CA LEU A 39 8.97 3.05 6.10
C LEU A 39 10.06 3.59 7.02
N ASP A 40 10.25 2.95 8.18
CA ASP A 40 11.41 3.27 9.01
C ASP A 40 12.65 2.45 8.62
N HIS A 41 13.72 2.55 9.41
CA HIS A 41 14.92 1.78 9.13
C HIS A 41 14.69 0.26 9.24
N GLU A 42 13.93 -0.21 10.23
CA GLU A 42 13.64 -1.63 10.43
C GLU A 42 12.79 -2.18 9.27
N ASP A 43 11.79 -1.41 8.82
CA ASP A 43 10.95 -1.75 7.67
C ASP A 43 11.81 -1.90 6.40
N ARG A 44 12.73 -0.97 6.14
CA ARG A 44 13.66 -1.04 5.00
C ARG A 44 14.60 -2.24 5.06
N MET A 45 15.10 -2.59 6.25
CA MET A 45 15.94 -3.78 6.41
C MET A 45 15.15 -5.07 6.12
N ARG A 46 13.87 -5.14 6.52
CA ARG A 46 13.00 -6.28 6.22
C ARG A 46 12.64 -6.37 4.74
N ILE A 47 12.46 -5.23 4.06
CA ILE A 47 12.23 -5.21 2.59
C ILE A 47 13.45 -5.79 1.86
N LEU A 48 14.67 -5.42 2.29
CA LEU A 48 15.90 -6.00 1.72
C LEU A 48 15.99 -7.51 1.94
N GLU A 49 15.65 -7.99 3.14
CA GLU A 49 15.60 -9.42 3.46
C GLU A 49 14.58 -10.14 2.58
N PHE A 50 13.35 -9.63 2.52
CA PHE A 50 12.29 -10.15 1.65
C PHE A 50 12.71 -10.20 0.18
N MET A 51 13.34 -9.15 -0.34
CA MET A 51 13.85 -9.13 -1.71
C MET A 51 14.91 -10.22 -1.93
N SER A 52 15.84 -10.40 -0.98
CA SER A 52 16.88 -11.42 -1.06
C SER A 52 16.34 -12.85 -0.94
N GLU A 53 15.23 -13.04 -0.24
CA GLU A 53 14.56 -14.34 -0.08
C GLU A 53 13.73 -14.75 -1.30
N ASN A 54 13.36 -13.78 -2.16
CA ASN A 54 12.50 -13.99 -3.34
C ASN A 54 13.21 -13.55 -4.66
N PRO A 55 14.40 -14.09 -4.98
CA PRO A 55 15.20 -13.64 -6.12
C PRO A 55 14.53 -13.88 -7.48
N GLU A 56 13.61 -14.84 -7.58
CA GLU A 56 12.84 -15.11 -8.80
C GLU A 56 11.81 -14.02 -9.10
N ILE A 57 11.29 -13.33 -8.07
CA ILE A 57 10.37 -12.21 -8.21
C ILE A 57 11.17 -10.95 -8.55
N PHE A 58 12.31 -10.75 -7.91
CA PHE A 58 13.16 -9.56 -8.03
C PHE A 58 14.43 -9.82 -8.84
N SER A 59 14.30 -10.52 -9.96
CA SER A 59 15.45 -10.95 -10.79
C SER A 59 16.29 -9.82 -11.38
N GLU A 60 15.76 -8.59 -11.44
CA GLU A 60 16.44 -7.39 -11.92
C GLU A 60 17.12 -6.57 -10.80
N ALA A 61 17.02 -7.03 -9.55
CA ALA A 61 17.61 -6.35 -8.40
C ALA A 61 19.14 -6.23 -8.51
N ASN A 62 19.65 -5.04 -8.21
CA ASN A 62 21.07 -4.73 -8.24
C ASN A 62 21.46 -3.82 -7.04
N ASP A 63 22.73 -3.41 -6.99
CA ASP A 63 23.25 -2.58 -5.89
C ASP A 63 22.51 -1.23 -5.75
N ASP A 64 21.99 -0.66 -6.85
CA ASP A 64 21.23 0.59 -6.80
C ASP A 64 19.81 0.34 -6.28
N THR A 65 19.18 -0.79 -6.60
CA THR A 65 17.91 -1.22 -5.98
C THR A 65 18.03 -1.27 -4.45
N ALA A 66 19.13 -1.82 -3.92
CA ALA A 66 19.35 -1.90 -2.48
C ALA A 66 19.53 -0.52 -1.83
N LYS A 67 20.25 0.40 -2.49
CA LYS A 67 20.39 1.79 -2.00
C LYS A 67 19.05 2.50 -1.98
N ASP A 68 18.26 2.35 -3.03
CA ASP A 68 16.95 2.96 -3.15
C ASP A 68 15.99 2.47 -2.07
N ILE A 69 16.00 1.16 -1.75
CA ILE A 69 15.25 0.63 -0.61
C ILE A 69 15.71 1.29 0.70
N LEU A 70 17.02 1.44 0.90
CA LEU A 70 17.55 2.08 2.11
C LEU A 70 17.20 3.57 2.21
N GLU A 71 16.97 4.26 1.10
CA GLU A 71 16.62 5.69 1.07
C GLU A 71 15.10 5.94 1.06
N MET A 72 14.29 4.94 0.68
CA MET A 72 12.85 5.04 0.58
C MET A 72 12.18 5.27 1.94
N ASP A 73 11.61 6.45 2.14
CA ASP A 73 10.93 6.84 3.37
C ASP A 73 9.45 6.45 3.39
N ASN A 74 8.86 6.16 2.23
CA ASN A 74 7.49 5.71 2.10
C ASN A 74 7.21 5.01 0.76
N ILE A 75 6.13 4.23 0.73
CA ILE A 75 5.51 3.73 -0.50
C ILE A 75 4.01 4.07 -0.50
N CYS A 76 3.47 4.43 -1.66
CA CYS A 76 2.05 4.68 -1.85
C CYS A 76 1.41 3.53 -2.62
N ILE A 77 0.31 2.99 -2.10
CA ILE A 77 -0.49 1.94 -2.74
C ILE A 77 -1.92 2.45 -2.89
N ARG A 78 -2.39 2.47 -4.14
CA ARG A 78 -3.74 2.83 -4.55
C ARG A 78 -4.55 1.57 -4.84
N PHE A 79 -5.80 1.59 -4.41
CA PHE A 79 -6.82 0.62 -4.74
C PHE A 79 -7.93 1.36 -5.47
N ASP A 80 -8.31 0.88 -6.64
CA ASP A 80 -9.42 1.40 -7.45
C ASP A 80 -10.12 0.24 -8.18
N GLU A 81 -11.11 0.56 -9.04
CA GLU A 81 -11.88 -0.45 -9.78
C GLU A 81 -11.06 -1.27 -10.78
N GLU A 82 -9.90 -0.76 -11.22
CA GLU A 82 -9.02 -1.47 -12.16
C GLU A 82 -8.00 -2.37 -11.43
N GLY A 83 -7.74 -2.10 -10.15
CA GLY A 83 -7.01 -3.00 -9.27
C GLY A 83 -6.12 -2.28 -8.26
N THR A 84 -4.97 -2.91 -7.95
CA THR A 84 -3.97 -2.37 -7.02
C THR A 84 -2.79 -1.79 -7.78
N TYR A 85 -2.51 -0.52 -7.54
CA TYR A 85 -1.41 0.22 -8.15
C TYR A 85 -0.46 0.74 -7.08
N PHE A 86 0.82 0.78 -7.37
CA PHE A 86 1.82 1.41 -6.51
C PHE A 86 2.67 2.37 -7.34
N GLY A 87 2.87 3.57 -6.80
CA GLY A 87 3.35 4.70 -7.58
C GLY A 87 4.78 4.53 -8.10
N ARG A 88 5.05 5.17 -9.25
CA ARG A 88 6.42 5.56 -9.66
C ARG A 88 6.93 6.59 -8.66
N SER A 89 7.62 6.13 -7.63
CA SER A 89 8.44 7.01 -6.82
C SER A 89 9.66 7.48 -7.63
N SER A 90 10.49 8.35 -7.06
CA SER A 90 11.81 8.69 -7.63
C SER A 90 12.81 7.52 -7.60
N TYR A 91 12.44 6.41 -6.97
CA TYR A 91 13.27 5.24 -6.78
C TYR A 91 13.06 4.20 -7.88
N ASP A 92 14.03 3.30 -7.99
CA ASP A 92 14.02 2.13 -8.85
C ASP A 92 12.70 1.36 -8.77
N TYR A 93 12.24 0.86 -9.92
CA TYR A 93 10.97 0.17 -10.02
C TYR A 93 10.98 -1.15 -9.22
N THR A 94 12.12 -1.86 -9.22
CA THR A 94 12.28 -3.09 -8.45
C THR A 94 12.25 -2.79 -6.95
N ALA A 95 12.85 -1.69 -6.50
CA ALA A 95 12.77 -1.22 -5.11
C ALA A 95 11.33 -0.93 -4.69
N CYS A 96 10.58 -0.18 -5.51
CA CYS A 96 9.17 0.12 -5.26
C CYS A 96 8.32 -1.15 -5.20
N SER A 97 8.59 -2.08 -6.11
CA SER A 97 7.90 -3.37 -6.15
C SER A 97 8.20 -4.17 -4.88
N ALA A 98 9.46 -4.31 -4.49
CA ALA A 98 9.83 -5.03 -3.26
C ALA A 98 9.13 -4.46 -2.03
N ALA A 99 9.09 -3.13 -1.88
CA ALA A 99 8.37 -2.48 -0.79
C ALA A 99 6.86 -2.74 -0.85
N ALA A 100 6.23 -2.62 -2.02
CA ALA A 100 4.79 -2.87 -2.18
C ALA A 100 4.42 -4.33 -1.87
N PHE A 101 5.18 -5.29 -2.43
CA PHE A 101 4.97 -6.71 -2.17
C PHE A 101 5.18 -7.06 -0.69
N PHE A 102 6.23 -6.53 -0.05
CA PHE A 102 6.45 -6.71 1.38
C PHE A 102 5.26 -6.22 2.23
N ILE A 103 4.71 -5.04 1.91
CA ILE A 103 3.53 -4.50 2.61
C ILE A 103 2.29 -5.37 2.37
N LEU A 104 2.05 -5.76 1.11
CA LEU A 104 0.87 -6.54 0.72
C LEU A 104 0.91 -7.98 1.25
N ASP A 105 2.04 -8.66 1.11
CA ASP A 105 2.24 -10.06 1.51
C ASP A 105 2.44 -10.21 3.02
N GLY A 106 3.31 -9.37 3.60
CA GLY A 106 3.74 -9.48 5.00
C GLY A 106 2.72 -8.96 6.02
N TYR A 107 1.97 -7.91 5.68
CA TYR A 107 1.07 -7.26 6.65
C TYR A 107 -0.40 -7.34 6.26
N LEU A 108 -0.69 -7.33 4.96
CA LEU A 108 -2.02 -7.07 4.43
C LEU A 108 -2.59 -8.27 3.66
N ASN A 109 -2.21 -9.50 3.98
CA ASN A 109 -2.75 -10.68 3.30
C ASN A 109 -4.30 -10.66 3.24
N SER A 110 -4.90 -10.87 2.06
CA SER A 110 -6.35 -10.71 1.73
C SER A 110 -6.95 -9.30 1.90
N PHE A 111 -6.13 -8.29 2.19
CA PHE A 111 -6.55 -6.90 2.37
C PHE A 111 -6.99 -6.20 1.08
N PRO A 112 -6.38 -6.44 -0.11
CA PRO A 112 -6.89 -5.85 -1.35
C PRO A 112 -8.38 -6.14 -1.55
N ASP A 113 -8.77 -7.42 -1.48
CA ASP A 113 -10.17 -7.86 -1.60
C ASP A 113 -11.06 -7.23 -0.53
N ARG A 114 -10.56 -7.08 0.70
CA ARG A 114 -11.30 -6.44 1.79
C ARG A 114 -11.49 -4.94 1.56
N ILE A 115 -10.47 -4.23 1.09
CA ILE A 115 -10.57 -2.81 0.78
C ILE A 115 -11.54 -2.59 -0.37
N GLU A 116 -11.43 -3.38 -1.44
CA GLU A 116 -12.37 -3.35 -2.56
C GLU A 116 -13.81 -3.54 -2.06
N GLN A 117 -14.07 -4.58 -1.25
CA GLN A 117 -15.39 -4.81 -0.66
C GLN A 117 -15.84 -3.66 0.26
N MET A 118 -14.95 -3.09 1.07
CA MET A 118 -15.29 -1.95 1.92
C MET A 118 -15.67 -0.72 1.10
N MET A 119 -14.91 -0.43 0.04
CA MET A 119 -15.15 0.69 -0.86
C MET A 119 -16.46 0.50 -1.63
N GLU A 120 -16.77 -0.70 -2.08
CA GLU A 120 -18.06 -1.03 -2.71
C GLU A 120 -19.24 -0.77 -1.75
N ASN A 121 -19.16 -1.29 -0.52
CA ASN A 121 -20.20 -1.05 0.50
C ASN A 121 -20.40 0.45 0.79
N TYR A 122 -19.31 1.22 0.81
CA TYR A 122 -19.37 2.67 1.01
C TYR A 122 -20.02 3.38 -0.17
N ARG A 123 -19.66 2.99 -1.40
CA ARG A 123 -20.27 3.53 -2.63
C ARG A 123 -21.77 3.27 -2.69
N GLU A 124 -22.22 2.05 -2.36
CA GLU A 124 -23.64 1.71 -2.29
C GLU A 124 -24.38 2.56 -1.25
N GLY A 125 -23.81 2.71 -0.05
CA GLY A 125 -24.38 3.54 1.01
C GLY A 125 -24.34 5.05 0.74
N TYR A 126 -23.41 5.50 -0.11
CA TYR A 126 -23.28 6.89 -0.54
C TYR A 126 -24.29 7.25 -1.64
N SER A 127 -24.55 6.33 -2.58
CA SER A 127 -25.46 6.50 -3.72
C SER A 127 -26.94 6.57 -3.32
N LEU A 128 -27.26 6.19 -2.08
CA LEU A 128 -28.61 6.21 -1.50
C LEU A 128 -28.93 7.50 -0.72
N ASN A 129 -28.01 8.47 -0.67
CA ASN A 129 -28.22 9.80 -0.07
C ASN A 129 -28.06 10.91 -1.11
#